data_AF-A0A661UVF0-F1
#
_entry.id   AF-A0A661UVF0-F1
#
_cell.length_a   1.000
_cell.length_b   1.000
_cell.length_c   1.000
_cell.angle_alpha   90.00
_cell.angle_beta   90.00
_cell.angle_gamma   90.00
#
_symmetry.space_group_name_H-M   'P 1'
#
loop_
_entity.id
_entity.type
_entity.pdbx_description
1 polymer ?
#
loop_
_entity_poly.entity_id
_entity_poly.type
_entity_poly.pdbx_seq_one_letter_code
_entity_poly.pdbx_strand_id
1 'polypeptide(L)'
;KKYRDEEKKKKKNTKFKSKKQKIKKLSNKLSFNEKREIKLIEKEMENIEDQISILNTRIEKEASNLSSADFREITNELEKLKIRMDELESRWLELDEKN
;
A
#
# COMPACT_ATOMS: atom_id res chain seq x y z
N LYS A 1 -11.54 -16.71 67.26
CA LYS A 1 -13.01 -16.78 67.02
C LYS A 1 -13.49 -15.42 66.49
N LYS A 2 -13.62 -15.27 65.16
CA LYS A 2 -14.68 -14.55 64.40
C LYS A 2 -14.20 -14.26 62.98
N TYR A 3 -14.93 -14.83 62.02
CA TYR A 3 -14.78 -14.75 60.57
C TYR A 3 -15.53 -13.51 60.02
N ARG A 4 -15.02 -12.98 58.91
CA ARG A 4 -15.68 -12.63 57.63
C ARG A 4 -17.03 -11.88 57.65
N ASP A 5 -17.04 -10.72 56.97
CA ASP A 5 -18.16 -10.16 56.16
C ASP A 5 -17.60 -8.92 55.42
N GLU A 6 -17.12 -9.01 54.18
CA GLU A 6 -17.85 -9.06 52.90
C GLU A 6 -18.79 -7.87 52.60
N GLU A 7 -18.39 -7.16 51.53
CA GLU A 7 -19.25 -6.67 50.44
C GLU A 7 -20.39 -5.68 50.76
N LYS A 8 -20.05 -4.38 50.84
CA LYS A 8 -21.00 -3.30 50.50
C LYS A 8 -20.34 -2.10 49.82
N LYS A 9 -20.12 -2.17 48.50
CA LYS A 9 -20.28 -1.00 47.61
C LYS A 9 -21.04 -1.38 46.34
N LYS A 10 -22.35 -1.28 46.48
CA LYS A 10 -23.39 -1.40 45.46
C LYS A 10 -23.24 -0.36 44.34
N LYS A 11 -23.56 -0.82 43.12
CA LYS A 11 -24.23 -0.12 41.99
C LYS A 11 -23.40 0.83 41.13
N LYS A 12 -23.12 0.39 39.89
CA LYS A 12 -23.50 1.14 38.68
C LYS A 12 -23.85 0.19 37.54
N ASN A 13 -25.16 0.01 37.36
CA ASN A 13 -25.76 -0.44 36.10
C ASN A 13 -25.30 0.49 34.97
N THR A 14 -24.35 0.08 34.15
CA THR A 14 -24.16 0.68 32.82
C THR A 14 -24.65 -0.32 31.78
N LYS A 15 -25.90 -0.09 31.37
CA LYS A 15 -26.55 -0.66 30.20
C LYS A 15 -25.54 -0.76 29.06
N PHE A 16 -25.16 -1.97 28.66
CA PHE A 16 -24.58 -2.22 27.35
C PHE A 16 -25.62 -1.81 26.31
N LYS A 17 -25.56 -0.54 25.87
CA LYS A 17 -26.23 -0.12 24.64
C LYS A 17 -25.54 -0.89 23.53
N SER A 18 -26.21 -1.95 23.05
CA SER A 18 -25.88 -2.59 21.79
C SER A 18 -25.83 -1.49 20.74
N LYS A 19 -24.61 -1.07 20.37
CA LYS A 19 -24.40 -0.21 19.23
C LYS A 19 -24.92 -1.01 18.04
N LYS A 20 -26.14 -0.71 17.59
CA LYS A 20 -26.63 -1.14 16.28
C LYS A 20 -25.56 -0.70 15.30
N GLN A 21 -24.73 -1.64 14.86
CA GLN A 21 -23.79 -1.43 13.79
C GLN A 21 -24.66 -1.14 12.58
N LYS A 22 -24.84 0.16 12.28
CA LYS A 22 -25.41 0.56 11.00
C LYS A 22 -24.47 -0.03 9.97
N ILE A 23 -24.94 -1.04 9.25
CA ILE A 23 -24.28 -1.57 8.07
C ILE A 23 -24.15 -0.36 7.14
N LYS A 24 -22.99 0.30 7.18
CA LYS A 24 -22.68 1.38 6.26
C LYS A 24 -22.70 0.71 4.90
N LYS A 25 -23.63 1.11 4.04
CA LYS A 25 -23.59 0.77 2.62
C LYS A 25 -22.16 1.07 2.16
N LEU A 26 -21.46 0.05 1.68
CA LEU A 26 -20.16 0.20 1.04
C LEU A 26 -20.40 1.22 -0.07
N SER A 27 -19.97 2.46 0.14
CA SER A 27 -19.98 3.43 -0.93
C SER A 27 -18.90 2.98 -1.89
N ASN A 28 -19.24 2.78 -3.16
CA ASN A 28 -18.25 2.48 -4.19
C ASN A 28 -17.13 3.54 -4.23
N LYS A 29 -17.43 4.76 -3.75
CA LYS A 29 -16.47 5.85 -3.59
C LYS A 29 -15.24 5.45 -2.76
N LEU A 30 -14.09 5.80 -3.31
CA LEU A 30 -12.79 5.69 -2.66
C LEU A 30 -12.77 6.34 -1.27
N SER A 31 -12.20 5.60 -0.32
CA SER A 31 -11.84 6.10 1.00
C SER A 31 -10.70 7.12 0.93
N PHE A 32 -10.50 7.87 2.02
CA PHE A 32 -9.38 8.82 2.12
C PHE A 32 -8.02 8.14 1.91
N ASN A 33 -7.88 6.90 2.39
CA ASN A 33 -6.66 6.12 2.22
C ASN A 33 -6.46 5.71 0.77
N GLU A 34 -7.50 5.20 0.10
CA GLU A 34 -7.44 4.83 -1.32
C GLU A 34 -7.14 6.05 -2.22
N LYS A 35 -7.69 7.22 -1.92
CA LYS A 35 -7.33 8.46 -2.64
C LYS A 35 -5.87 8.88 -2.46
N ARG A 36 -5.30 8.62 -1.27
CA ARG A 36 -3.89 8.87 -1.02
C ARG A 36 -3.02 7.81 -1.71
N GLU A 37 -3.50 6.57 -1.76
CA GLU A 37 -2.86 5.45 -2.42
C GLU A 37 -2.68 5.72 -3.91
N ILE A 38 -3.72 6.17 -4.63
CA ILE A 38 -3.61 6.55 -6.05
C ILE A 38 -2.47 7.54 -6.29
N LYS A 39 -2.41 8.62 -5.51
CA LYS A 39 -1.35 9.64 -5.66
C LYS A 39 0.05 9.10 -5.39
N LEU A 40 0.17 8.12 -4.49
CA LEU A 40 1.44 7.47 -4.20
C LEU A 40 1.83 6.52 -5.33
N ILE A 41 0.86 5.78 -5.88
CA ILE A 41 1.05 4.91 -7.03
C ILE A 41 1.54 5.72 -8.23
N GLU A 42 0.87 6.81 -8.58
CA GLU A 42 1.25 7.69 -9.69
C GLU A 42 2.69 8.20 -9.54
N LYS A 43 3.04 8.68 -8.34
CA LYS A 43 4.42 9.12 -8.05
C LYS A 43 5.43 7.96 -8.11
N GLU A 44 5.06 6.77 -7.67
CA GLU A 44 5.94 5.60 -7.73
C GLU A 44 6.17 5.17 -9.18
N MET A 45 5.14 5.20 -10.02
CA MET A 45 5.23 4.94 -11.46
C MET A 45 6.16 5.96 -12.16
N GLU A 46 6.00 7.26 -11.90
CA GLU A 46 6.92 8.30 -12.42
C GLU A 46 8.39 8.01 -12.04
N ASN A 47 8.65 7.64 -10.78
CA ASN A 47 10.01 7.30 -10.35
C ASN A 47 10.54 6.03 -11.03
N ILE A 48 9.68 5.05 -11.30
CA ILE A 48 10.06 3.80 -12.00
C ILE A 48 10.42 4.11 -13.46
N GLU A 49 9.63 4.95 -14.13
CA GLU A 49 9.93 5.41 -15.50
C GLU A 49 11.28 6.13 -15.57
N ASP A 50 11.55 7.01 -14.61
CA ASP A 50 12.84 7.69 -14.49
C ASP A 50 13.99 6.69 -14.30
N GLN A 51 13.82 5.68 -13.44
CA GLN A 51 14.83 4.64 -13.24
C GLN A 51 15.07 3.81 -14.51
N ILE A 52 14.02 3.43 -15.22
CA ILE A 52 14.13 2.72 -16.50
C ILE A 52 14.89 3.58 -17.51
N SER A 53 14.58 4.88 -17.59
CA SER A 53 15.27 5.83 -18.47
C SER A 53 16.77 5.95 -18.14
N ILE A 54 17.12 6.03 -16.85
CA ILE A 54 18.52 6.06 -16.39
C ILE A 54 19.25 4.78 -16.78
N LEU A 55 18.65 3.61 -16.54
CA LEU A 55 19.26 2.31 -16.88
C LEU A 55 19.45 2.14 -18.38
N ASN A 56 18.47 2.54 -19.19
CA ASN A 56 18.61 2.55 -20.65
C ASN A 56 19.71 3.51 -21.12
N THR A 57 19.76 4.71 -20.53
CA THR A 57 20.82 5.70 -20.82
C THR A 57 22.20 5.16 -20.48
N ARG A 58 22.32 4.42 -19.36
CA ARG A 58 23.57 3.77 -18.96
C ARG A 58 24.00 2.73 -19.98
N ILE A 59 23.08 1.90 -20.46
CA ILE A 59 23.35 0.96 -21.56
C ILE A 59 23.83 1.70 -22.80
N GLU A 60 23.10 2.74 -23.24
CA GLU A 60 23.42 3.44 -24.49
C GLU A 60 24.75 4.18 -24.46
N LYS A 61 25.06 4.87 -23.35
CA LYS A 61 26.24 5.73 -23.24
C LYS A 61 27.48 5.01 -22.73
N GLU A 62 27.30 4.01 -21.87
CA GLU A 62 28.40 3.33 -21.19
C GLU A 62 28.59 1.90 -21.67
N ALA A 63 27.90 1.43 -22.72
CA ALA A 63 28.01 0.07 -23.26
C ALA A 63 29.45 -0.44 -23.39
N SER A 64 30.37 0.41 -23.86
CA SER A 64 31.78 0.04 -24.05
C SER A 64 32.55 -0.20 -22.74
N ASN A 65 32.05 0.32 -21.62
CA ASN A 65 32.62 0.20 -20.28
C ASN A 65 31.91 -0.86 -19.42
N LEU A 66 30.73 -1.32 -19.83
CA LEU A 66 29.95 -2.30 -19.09
C LEU A 66 30.47 -3.72 -19.36
N SER A 67 30.63 -4.49 -18.28
CA SER A 67 30.92 -5.91 -18.37
C SER A 67 29.64 -6.71 -18.63
N SER A 68 29.80 -7.99 -19.01
CA SER A 68 28.66 -8.91 -19.13
C SER A 68 27.89 -9.09 -17.81
N ALA A 69 28.55 -8.94 -16.67
CA ALA A 69 27.89 -8.95 -15.35
C ALA A 69 27.02 -7.71 -15.16
N ASP A 70 27.53 -6.52 -15.52
CA ASP A 70 26.76 -5.28 -15.42
C ASP A 70 25.52 -5.30 -16.31
N PHE A 71 25.64 -5.80 -17.55
CA PHE A 71 24.47 -5.96 -18.43
C PHE A 71 23.41 -6.89 -17.82
N ARG A 72 23.84 -7.98 -17.19
CA ARG A 72 22.91 -8.89 -16.52
C ARG A 72 22.24 -8.23 -15.33
N GLU A 73 22.98 -7.47 -14.53
CA GLU A 73 22.42 -6.72 -13.40
C GLU A 73 21.40 -5.69 -13.87
N ILE A 74 21.74 -4.87 -14.86
CA ILE A 74 20.84 -3.87 -15.44
C ILE A 74 19.59 -4.55 -16.02
N THR A 75 19.74 -5.68 -16.72
CA THR A 75 18.59 -6.41 -17.28
C THR A 75 17.67 -6.94 -16.18
N ASN A 76 18.24 -7.51 -15.12
CA ASN A 76 17.45 -7.99 -13.97
C ASN A 76 16.74 -6.84 -13.26
N GLU A 77 17.37 -5.67 -13.16
CA GLU A 77 16.78 -4.50 -12.54
C GLU A 77 15.65 -3.92 -13.39
N LEU A 78 15.83 -3.83 -14.71
CA LEU A 78 14.78 -3.48 -15.66
C LEU A 78 13.59 -4.46 -15.58
N GLU A 79 13.83 -5.76 -15.45
CA GLU A 79 12.76 -6.76 -15.30
C GLU A 79 11.99 -6.56 -13.99
N LYS A 80 12.68 -6.31 -12.87
CA LYS A 80 12.04 -6.01 -11.58
C LYS A 80 11.19 -4.73 -11.65
N LEU A 81 11.71 -3.70 -12.29
CA LEU A 81 11.01 -2.42 -12.45
C LEU A 81 9.75 -2.58 -13.31
N LYS A 82 9.81 -3.38 -14.38
CA LYS A 82 8.64 -3.72 -15.21
C LYS A 82 7.57 -4.47 -14.41
N ILE A 83 7.97 -5.52 -13.69
CA ILE A 83 7.03 -6.28 -12.85
C ILE A 83 6.37 -5.34 -11.84
N ARG A 84 7.15 -4.45 -11.21
CA ARG A 84 6.62 -3.48 -10.25
C ARG A 84 5.67 -2.47 -10.90
N MET A 85 5.98 -2.02 -12.11
CA MET A 85 5.08 -1.14 -12.89
C MET A 85 3.75 -1.84 -13.16
N ASP A 86 3.77 -3.08 -13.63
CA ASP A 86 2.57 -3.87 -13.93
C ASP A 86 1.68 -4.07 -12.68
N GLU A 87 2.29 -4.30 -11.51
CA GLU A 87 1.59 -4.39 -10.22
C GLU A 87 0.91 -3.07 -9.83
N LEU A 88 1.63 -1.96 -9.99
CA LEU A 88 1.13 -0.62 -9.69
C LEU A 88 0.01 -0.21 -10.64
N GLU A 89 0.15 -0.47 -11.94
CA GLU A 89 -0.87 -0.23 -12.96
C GLU A 89 -2.14 -1.02 -12.67
N SER A 90 -1.99 -2.31 -12.36
CA SER A 90 -3.12 -3.17 -11.98
C SER A 90 -3.85 -2.60 -10.76
N ARG A 91 -3.10 -2.17 -9.75
CA ARG A 91 -3.68 -1.58 -8.54
C ARG A 91 -4.32 -0.22 -8.79
N TRP A 92 -3.72 0.60 -9.64
CA TRP A 92 -4.28 1.90 -10.03
C TRP A 92 -5.61 1.70 -10.77
N LEU A 93 -5.68 0.76 -11.71
CA LEU A 93 -6.92 0.40 -12.42
C LEU A 93 -8.03 -0.06 -11.47
N GLU A 94 -7.72 -0.92 -10.50
CA GLU A 94 -8.69 -1.35 -9.47
C GLU A 94 -9.26 -0.17 -8.66
N LEU A 95 -8.43 0.84 -8.38
CA LEU A 95 -8.84 2.02 -7.63
C LEU A 95 -9.58 3.03 -8.52
N ASP A 96 -9.21 3.14 -9.79
CA ASP A 96 -9.89 4.02 -10.75
C ASP A 96 -11.30 3.50 -11.08
N GLU A 97 -11.48 2.18 -11.27
CA GLU A 97 -12.80 1.56 -11.49
C GLU A 97 -13.79 1.77 -10.32
N LYS A 98 -13.27 2.01 -9.12
CA LYS A 98 -14.07 2.33 -7.93
C LYS A 98 -14.49 3.80 -7.85
N ASN A 99 -13.75 4.70 -8.48
CA ASN A 99 -13.93 6.14 -8.36
C ASN A 99 -15.25 6.63 -8.98
#